data_AF-A0A9W4Q5U4-F1
#
_entry.id   AF-A0A9W4Q5U4-F1
#
_cell.length_a   1.000
_cell.length_b   1.000
_cell.length_c   1.000
_cell.angle_alpha   90.00
_cell.angle_beta   90.00
_cell.angle_gamma   90.00
#
_symmetry.space_group_name_H-M   'P 1'
#
loop_
_entity.id
_entity.type
_entity.pdbx_description
1 polymer ?
#
loop_
_entity_poly.entity_id
_entity_poly.type
_entity_poly.pdbx_seq_one_letter_code
_entity_poly.pdbx_strand_id
1 'polypeptide(L)'
;MPDEPESHSLREFVFENGALSDHAYAAYVQSSLHKYEAFPKSVGVGKMKILVDLNLVMFSAENFSHLADNPTLSVTFVKNNIDDFFEAQDECSMDDDFRHKLLEAEVGDRTRLKVLATMDLQILPDISARAALVGDILARTRTQIENLNADAARAVILSSRPAETQISLLNLLHGMFDIDQVKDILQSMPSPLPDIKPGWGTPRLADTPVNVDFVTWLKKRSIISSWSRGTGFFDHGIRINLFRK
;
A
#
# COMPACT_ATOMS: atom_id res chain seq x y z
N MET A 1 -27.37 22.85 19.55
CA MET A 1 -27.66 24.25 19.16
C MET A 1 -29.10 24.32 18.64
N PRO A 2 -29.77 25.48 18.70
CA PRO A 2 -31.06 25.67 18.02
C PRO A 2 -30.87 25.53 16.50
N ASP A 3 -31.80 24.85 15.82
CA ASP A 3 -31.79 24.65 14.35
C ASP A 3 -32.67 25.66 13.59
N GLU A 4 -33.07 26.74 14.25
CA GLU A 4 -34.00 27.73 13.70
C GLU A 4 -33.35 28.52 12.55
N PRO A 5 -34.11 28.93 11.51
CA PRO A 5 -33.57 29.65 10.34
C PRO A 5 -32.80 30.93 10.71
N GLU A 6 -33.23 31.62 11.76
CA GLU A 6 -32.60 32.85 12.28
C GLU A 6 -31.19 32.59 12.84
N SER A 7 -30.92 31.36 13.30
CA SER A 7 -29.60 30.94 13.79
C SER A 7 -28.63 30.56 12.67
N HIS A 8 -29.08 30.43 11.42
CA HIS A 8 -28.23 30.05 10.28
C HIS A 8 -27.15 31.10 10.00
N SER A 9 -27.53 32.38 9.93
CA SER A 9 -26.58 33.48 9.64
C SER A 9 -25.50 33.60 10.72
N LEU A 10 -25.86 33.39 11.99
CA LEU A 10 -24.90 33.37 13.09
C LEU A 10 -23.97 32.16 12.98
N ARG A 11 -24.50 30.99 12.62
CA ARG A 11 -23.69 29.78 12.48
C ARG A 11 -22.66 29.90 11.36
N GLU A 12 -23.08 30.43 10.22
CA GLU A 12 -22.22 30.71 9.07
C GLU A 12 -21.15 31.75 9.40
N PHE A 13 -21.52 32.84 10.10
CA PHE A 13 -20.56 33.84 10.55
C PHE A 13 -19.45 33.26 11.43
N VAL A 14 -19.78 32.37 12.37
CA VAL A 14 -18.79 31.74 13.25
C VAL A 14 -17.95 30.70 12.50
N PHE A 15 -18.57 29.95 11.60
CA PHE A 15 -17.89 28.96 10.75
C PHE A 15 -16.86 29.60 9.80
N GLU A 16 -17.16 30.77 9.24
CA GLU A 16 -16.24 31.54 8.39
C GLU A 16 -15.23 32.37 9.20
N ASN A 17 -15.24 32.32 10.53
CA ASN A 17 -14.44 33.22 11.34
C ASN A 17 -12.97 32.77 11.46
N GLY A 18 -12.12 33.29 10.58
CA GLY A 18 -10.67 33.07 10.61
C GLY A 18 -9.96 33.62 11.86
N ALA A 19 -10.53 34.60 12.56
CA ALA A 19 -9.91 35.28 13.70
C ALA A 19 -10.06 34.53 15.03
N LEU A 20 -10.98 33.57 15.13
CA LEU A 20 -11.09 32.71 16.30
C LEU A 20 -9.79 31.92 16.53
N SER A 21 -9.42 31.71 17.78
CA SER A 21 -8.37 30.73 18.08
C SER A 21 -8.82 29.33 17.64
N ASP A 22 -7.88 28.48 17.24
CA ASP A 22 -8.20 27.12 16.81
C ASP A 22 -8.90 26.31 17.91
N HIS A 23 -8.58 26.57 19.19
CA HIS A 23 -9.27 25.97 20.32
C HIS A 23 -10.73 26.41 20.43
N ALA A 24 -11.00 27.72 20.33
CA ALA A 24 -12.36 28.25 20.36
C ALA A 24 -13.18 27.78 19.16
N TYR A 25 -12.55 27.72 17.99
CA TYR A 25 -13.16 27.20 16.77
C TYR A 25 -13.53 25.72 16.91
N ALA A 26 -12.62 24.88 17.42
CA ALA A 26 -12.87 23.47 17.68
C ALA A 26 -14.04 23.25 18.64
N ALA A 27 -14.06 23.97 19.77
CA ALA A 27 -15.16 23.88 20.74
C ALA A 27 -16.52 24.23 20.12
N TYR A 28 -16.53 25.23 19.24
CA TYR A 28 -17.74 25.61 18.52
C TYR A 28 -18.19 24.53 17.54
N VAL A 29 -17.34 24.10 16.61
CA VAL A 29 -17.75 23.15 15.56
C VAL A 29 -18.07 21.75 16.11
N GLN A 30 -17.44 21.34 17.22
CA GLN A 30 -17.78 20.10 17.92
C GLN A 30 -19.18 20.10 18.53
N SER A 31 -19.72 21.29 18.83
CA SER A 31 -21.09 21.43 19.34
C SER A 31 -22.15 21.34 18.23
N SER A 32 -21.72 21.38 16.96
CA SER A 32 -22.57 21.18 15.79
C SER A 32 -22.76 19.69 15.54
N LEU A 33 -24.02 19.27 15.36
CA LEU A 33 -24.40 17.88 15.06
C LEU A 33 -24.42 17.56 13.55
N HIS A 34 -24.10 18.54 12.70
CA HIS A 34 -24.27 18.43 11.25
C HIS A 34 -22.94 18.57 10.50
N LYS A 35 -22.78 17.81 9.41
CA LYS A 35 -21.71 18.04 8.43
C LYS A 35 -22.03 19.28 7.60
N TYR A 36 -20.99 20.00 7.23
CA TYR A 36 -21.02 21.13 6.30
C TYR A 36 -20.81 20.64 4.87
N GLU A 37 -21.52 21.25 3.92
CA GLU A 37 -21.41 20.89 2.50
C GLU A 37 -20.06 21.29 1.90
N ALA A 38 -19.44 22.35 2.40
CA ALA A 38 -18.18 22.88 1.89
C ALA A 38 -17.23 23.35 2.99
N PHE A 39 -15.94 23.40 2.68
CA PHE A 39 -14.96 24.10 3.53
C PHE A 39 -15.25 25.61 3.59
N PRO A 40 -14.96 26.26 4.72
CA PRO A 40 -15.09 27.71 4.80
C PRO A 40 -14.00 28.40 3.98
N LYS A 41 -14.35 29.50 3.33
CA LYS A 41 -13.51 30.14 2.29
C LYS A 41 -12.33 30.92 2.85
N SER A 42 -12.43 31.35 4.11
CA SER A 42 -11.54 32.37 4.67
C SER A 42 -10.75 31.92 5.91
N VAL A 43 -10.79 30.61 6.22
CA VAL A 43 -10.11 30.07 7.39
C VAL A 43 -8.72 29.56 7.07
N GLY A 44 -7.81 29.62 8.05
CA GLY A 44 -6.48 29.05 7.92
C GLY A 44 -6.45 27.51 8.01
N VAL A 45 -5.29 26.93 7.64
CA VAL A 45 -5.03 25.49 7.63
C VAL A 45 -5.31 24.79 8.97
N GLY A 46 -5.05 25.46 10.11
CA GLY A 46 -5.36 24.91 11.43
C GLY A 46 -6.85 24.60 11.64
N LYS A 47 -7.73 25.47 11.14
CA LYS A 47 -9.19 25.27 11.19
C LYS A 47 -9.66 24.23 10.18
N MET A 48 -9.08 24.22 8.97
CA MET A 48 -9.35 23.15 8.01
C MET A 48 -8.98 21.77 8.57
N LYS A 49 -7.83 21.68 9.26
CA LYS A 49 -7.42 20.45 9.95
C LYS A 49 -8.44 20.00 10.98
N ILE A 50 -8.96 20.91 11.81
CA ILE A 50 -10.01 20.60 12.79
C ILE A 50 -11.25 20.01 12.10
N LEU A 51 -11.70 20.63 11.00
CA LEU A 51 -12.87 20.16 10.26
C LEU A 51 -12.66 18.77 9.65
N VAL A 52 -11.47 18.52 9.09
CA VAL A 52 -11.08 17.22 8.53
C VAL A 52 -10.99 16.16 9.62
N ASP A 53 -10.29 16.43 10.72
CA ASP A 53 -10.08 15.49 11.83
C ASP A 53 -11.40 15.06 12.49
N LEU A 54 -12.34 16.00 12.61
CA LEU A 54 -13.67 15.75 13.17
C LEU A 54 -14.67 15.22 12.13
N ASN A 55 -14.24 15.05 10.88
CA ASN A 55 -15.07 14.64 9.75
C ASN A 55 -16.35 15.48 9.58
N LEU A 56 -16.22 16.79 9.73
CA LEU A 56 -17.35 17.73 9.71
C LEU A 56 -17.66 18.31 8.33
N VAL A 57 -16.91 17.97 7.28
CA VAL A 57 -17.19 18.42 5.91
C VAL A 57 -17.55 17.20 5.06
N MET A 58 -18.59 17.31 4.24
CA MET A 58 -18.99 16.26 3.30
C MET A 58 -17.94 16.07 2.21
N PHE A 59 -17.72 14.83 1.79
CA PHE A 59 -16.83 14.57 0.68
C PHE A 59 -17.44 15.06 -0.65
N SER A 60 -16.63 15.75 -1.44
CA SER A 60 -16.93 16.13 -2.83
C SER A 60 -15.60 16.38 -3.55
N ALA A 61 -15.60 16.28 -4.89
CA ALA A 61 -14.41 16.59 -5.69
C ALA A 61 -13.97 18.06 -5.51
N GLU A 62 -14.91 18.98 -5.29
CA GLU A 62 -14.63 20.39 -4.98
C GLU A 62 -13.91 20.53 -3.63
N ASN A 63 -14.42 19.90 -2.58
CA ASN A 63 -13.79 19.95 -1.25
C ASN A 63 -12.43 19.27 -1.23
N PHE A 64 -12.27 18.18 -1.99
CA PHE A 64 -10.97 17.54 -2.17
C PHE A 64 -9.98 18.48 -2.88
N SER A 65 -10.42 19.14 -3.95
CA SER A 65 -9.61 20.11 -4.69
C SER A 65 -9.24 21.34 -3.84
N HIS A 66 -10.12 21.75 -2.93
CA HIS A 66 -9.85 22.83 -1.97
C HIS A 66 -8.65 22.53 -1.05
N LEU A 67 -8.37 21.24 -0.83
CA LEU A 67 -7.25 20.80 -0.01
C LEU A 67 -5.97 20.52 -0.82
N ALA A 68 -5.94 20.75 -2.14
CA ALA A 68 -4.82 20.35 -3.01
C ALA A 68 -3.44 20.84 -2.53
N ASP A 69 -3.37 22.05 -1.98
CA ASP A 69 -2.13 22.63 -1.44
C ASP A 69 -1.69 22.04 -0.09
N ASN A 70 -2.50 21.17 0.52
CA ASN A 70 -2.25 20.53 1.81
C ASN A 70 -2.36 19.00 1.72
N PRO A 71 -1.36 18.29 1.14
CA PRO A 71 -1.45 16.86 0.88
C PRO A 71 -1.77 16.00 2.11
N THR A 72 -1.25 16.36 3.29
CA THR A 72 -1.53 15.66 4.54
C THR A 72 -3.00 15.78 4.96
N LEU A 73 -3.62 16.94 4.72
CA LEU A 73 -5.05 17.13 4.98
C LEU A 73 -5.89 16.38 3.95
N SER A 74 -5.54 16.43 2.67
CA SER A 74 -6.24 15.69 1.62
C SER A 74 -6.27 14.19 1.89
N VAL A 75 -5.14 13.60 2.31
CA VAL A 75 -5.07 12.17 2.68
C VAL A 75 -5.95 11.87 3.88
N THR A 76 -5.93 12.71 4.92
CA THR A 76 -6.80 12.54 6.09
C THR A 76 -8.28 12.68 5.73
N PHE A 77 -8.61 13.61 4.84
CA PHE A 77 -9.97 13.85 4.37
C PHE A 77 -10.53 12.65 3.60
N VAL A 78 -9.72 12.08 2.69
CA VAL A 78 -10.06 10.84 1.98
C VAL A 78 -10.16 9.66 2.95
N LYS A 79 -9.21 9.51 3.89
CA LYS A 79 -9.25 8.44 4.91
C LYS A 79 -10.56 8.46 5.70
N ASN A 80 -11.08 9.65 6.01
CA ASN A 80 -12.31 9.81 6.78
C ASN A 80 -13.60 9.63 5.95
N ASN A 81 -13.49 9.58 4.63
CA ASN A 81 -14.62 9.47 3.69
C ASN A 81 -14.31 8.52 2.52
N ILE A 82 -13.73 7.34 2.83
CA ILE A 82 -13.22 6.39 1.82
C ILE A 82 -14.28 5.93 0.83
N ASP A 83 -15.50 5.66 1.31
CA ASP A 83 -16.55 5.13 0.44
C ASP A 83 -17.02 6.21 -0.56
N ASP A 84 -17.36 7.40 -0.09
CA ASP A 84 -17.70 8.57 -0.92
C ASP A 84 -16.58 8.92 -1.91
N PHE A 85 -15.32 8.83 -1.47
CA PHE A 85 -14.16 9.06 -2.32
C PHE A 85 -14.10 8.11 -3.52
N PHE A 86 -14.34 6.81 -3.32
CA PHE A 86 -14.31 5.85 -4.42
C PHE A 86 -15.52 5.98 -5.36
N GLU A 87 -16.65 6.51 -4.88
CA GLU A 87 -17.80 6.82 -5.74
C GLU A 87 -17.53 8.02 -6.65
N ALA A 88 -16.79 9.02 -6.17
CA ALA A 88 -16.45 10.24 -6.92
C ALA A 88 -15.01 10.25 -7.48
N GLN A 89 -14.32 9.10 -7.51
CA GLN A 89 -12.88 9.04 -7.83
C GLN A 89 -12.55 9.58 -9.23
N ASP A 90 -13.45 9.40 -10.20
CA ASP A 90 -13.23 9.80 -11.60
C ASP A 90 -13.31 11.32 -11.78
N GLU A 91 -13.91 12.02 -10.81
CA GLU A 91 -13.97 13.49 -10.75
C GLU A 91 -12.78 14.08 -9.98
N CYS A 92 -12.04 13.25 -9.25
CA CYS A 92 -10.90 13.68 -8.44
C CYS A 92 -9.60 13.63 -9.25
N SER A 93 -8.93 14.78 -9.38
CA SER A 93 -7.58 14.82 -9.94
C SER A 93 -6.58 14.24 -8.94
N MET A 94 -6.02 13.07 -9.23
CA MET A 94 -5.08 12.36 -8.36
C MET A 94 -3.85 11.92 -9.14
N ASP A 95 -2.69 12.36 -8.68
CA ASP A 95 -1.41 11.81 -9.10
C ASP A 95 -1.02 10.59 -8.26
N ASP A 96 0.01 9.87 -8.70
CA ASP A 96 0.47 8.68 -8.01
C ASP A 96 1.22 8.98 -6.70
N ASP A 97 1.63 10.23 -6.47
CA ASP A 97 2.26 10.64 -5.21
C ASP A 97 1.21 10.78 -4.10
N PHE A 98 0.02 11.30 -4.43
CA PHE A 98 -1.14 11.25 -3.55
C PHE A 98 -1.56 9.81 -3.27
N ARG A 99 -1.69 8.98 -4.31
CA ARG A 99 -2.02 7.56 -4.14
C ARG A 99 -1.00 6.84 -3.25
N HIS A 100 0.29 7.13 -3.42
CA HIS A 100 1.35 6.58 -2.55
C HIS A 100 1.13 6.96 -1.08
N LYS A 101 0.89 8.24 -0.77
CA LYS A 101 0.59 8.68 0.61
C LYS A 101 -0.66 8.02 1.17
N LEU A 102 -1.67 7.78 0.33
CA LEU A 102 -2.89 7.08 0.75
C LEU A 102 -2.64 5.59 1.07
N LEU A 103 -1.68 4.94 0.39
CA LEU A 103 -1.26 3.58 0.71
C LEU A 103 -0.53 3.49 2.07
N GLU A 104 0.29 4.50 2.38
CA GLU A 104 0.99 4.64 3.67
C GLU A 104 0.02 4.96 4.82
N ALA A 105 -1.09 5.62 4.53
CA ALA A 105 -2.10 5.95 5.52
C ALA A 105 -2.68 4.70 6.18
N GLU A 106 -3.23 4.90 7.38
CA GLU A 106 -3.90 3.87 8.15
C GLU A 106 -5.30 3.58 7.56
N VAL A 107 -5.32 2.91 6.41
CA VAL A 107 -6.51 2.43 5.71
C VAL A 107 -6.50 0.89 5.64
N GLY A 108 -7.67 0.30 5.42
CA GLY A 108 -7.81 -1.15 5.28
C GLY A 108 -7.21 -1.69 3.97
N ASP A 109 -6.89 -2.98 3.94
CA ASP A 109 -6.29 -3.61 2.75
C ASP A 109 -7.19 -3.58 1.51
N ARG A 110 -8.51 -3.64 1.70
CA ARG A 110 -9.49 -3.45 0.62
C ARG A 110 -9.29 -2.10 -0.08
N THR A 111 -9.09 -1.03 0.70
CA THR A 111 -8.82 0.31 0.19
C THR A 111 -7.47 0.35 -0.53
N ARG A 112 -6.42 -0.22 0.06
CA ARG A 112 -5.09 -0.26 -0.57
C ARG A 112 -5.11 -0.96 -1.92
N LEU A 113 -5.81 -2.09 -2.03
CA LEU A 113 -5.94 -2.82 -3.29
C LEU A 113 -6.70 -2.01 -4.36
N LYS A 114 -7.77 -1.30 -3.97
CA LYS A 114 -8.49 -0.39 -4.90
C LYS A 114 -7.58 0.74 -5.40
N VAL A 115 -6.80 1.35 -4.51
CA VAL A 115 -5.84 2.41 -4.89
C VAL A 115 -4.80 1.85 -5.88
N LEU A 116 -4.20 0.69 -5.59
CA LEU A 116 -3.21 0.05 -6.47
C LEU A 116 -3.75 -0.27 -7.87
N ALA A 117 -5.02 -0.66 -7.98
CA ALA A 117 -5.66 -0.93 -9.27
C ALA A 117 -5.73 0.30 -10.19
N THR A 118 -5.62 1.51 -9.63
CA THR A 118 -5.67 2.79 -10.36
C THR A 118 -4.31 3.46 -10.56
N MET A 119 -3.24 2.90 -9.97
CA MET A 119 -1.88 3.45 -10.09
C MET A 119 -1.20 2.98 -11.38
N ASP A 120 -0.27 3.78 -11.90
CA ASP A 120 0.70 3.28 -12.86
C ASP A 120 1.77 2.48 -12.12
N LEU A 121 1.70 1.15 -12.22
CA LEU A 121 2.68 0.26 -11.60
C LEU A 121 3.91 0.01 -12.49
N GLN A 122 3.95 0.53 -13.72
CA GLN A 122 5.06 0.28 -14.64
C GLN A 122 6.32 1.04 -14.24
N ILE A 123 6.19 2.13 -13.48
CA ILE A 123 7.28 2.96 -12.96
C ILE A 123 7.95 2.38 -11.69
N LEU A 124 7.45 1.27 -11.14
CA LEU A 124 8.01 0.66 -9.93
C LEU A 124 9.52 0.31 -10.01
N PRO A 125 10.09 -0.10 -11.16
CA PRO A 125 11.53 -0.30 -11.29
C PRO A 125 12.37 0.93 -10.93
N ASP A 126 11.83 2.13 -11.15
CA ASP A 126 12.53 3.40 -10.89
C ASP A 126 12.29 3.94 -9.48
N ILE A 127 11.36 3.36 -8.72
CA ILE A 127 10.92 3.85 -7.40
C ILE A 127 10.86 2.72 -6.37
N SER A 128 12.04 2.35 -5.85
CA SER A 128 12.19 1.21 -4.93
C SER A 128 11.33 1.32 -3.66
N ALA A 129 11.15 2.52 -3.10
CA ALA A 129 10.32 2.72 -1.91
C ALA A 129 8.84 2.39 -2.18
N ARG A 130 8.33 2.80 -3.35
CA ARG A 130 6.97 2.47 -3.78
C ARG A 130 6.84 0.98 -4.07
N ALA A 131 7.83 0.38 -4.73
CA ALA A 131 7.86 -1.05 -4.99
C ALA A 131 7.85 -1.88 -3.69
N ALA A 132 8.59 -1.45 -2.66
CA ALA A 132 8.59 -2.09 -1.35
C ALA A 132 7.20 -2.02 -0.68
N LEU A 133 6.57 -0.84 -0.66
CA LEU A 133 5.23 -0.66 -0.10
C LEU A 133 4.18 -1.52 -0.81
N VAL A 134 4.22 -1.56 -2.15
CA VAL A 134 3.36 -2.44 -2.96
C VAL A 134 3.59 -3.89 -2.55
N GLY A 135 4.86 -4.32 -2.45
CA GLY A 135 5.20 -5.68 -2.05
C GLY A 135 4.67 -6.08 -0.68
N ASP A 136 4.73 -5.18 0.31
CA ASP A 136 4.18 -5.45 1.64
C ASP A 136 2.66 -5.67 1.58
N ILE A 137 1.96 -4.89 0.75
CA ILE A 137 0.51 -5.04 0.52
C ILE A 137 0.21 -6.38 -0.15
N LEU A 138 0.93 -6.75 -1.22
CA LEU A 138 0.71 -8.01 -1.93
C LEU A 138 1.04 -9.22 -1.07
N ALA A 139 2.13 -9.18 -0.30
CA ALA A 139 2.54 -10.27 0.58
C ALA A 139 1.52 -10.53 1.68
N ARG A 140 0.93 -9.47 2.24
CA ARG A 140 -0.11 -9.56 3.28
C ARG A 140 -1.46 -10.02 2.72
N THR A 141 -1.88 -9.46 1.59
CA THR A 141 -3.20 -9.75 1.00
C THR A 141 -3.23 -11.01 0.14
N ARG A 142 -2.05 -11.53 -0.24
CA ARG A 142 -1.89 -12.70 -1.15
C ARG A 142 -2.67 -12.53 -2.47
N THR A 143 -2.84 -11.29 -2.90
CA THR A 143 -3.63 -10.92 -4.08
C THR A 143 -2.68 -10.56 -5.22
N GLN A 144 -2.97 -11.07 -6.43
CA GLN A 144 -2.32 -10.60 -7.65
C GLN A 144 -3.08 -9.40 -8.19
N ILE A 145 -2.36 -8.42 -8.74
CA ILE A 145 -2.97 -7.24 -9.37
C ILE A 145 -2.76 -7.34 -10.88
N GLU A 146 -3.83 -7.14 -11.63
CA GLU A 146 -3.87 -7.36 -13.08
C GLU A 146 -2.95 -6.42 -13.87
N ASN A 147 -2.72 -5.19 -13.38
CA ASN A 147 -1.90 -4.18 -14.05
C ASN A 147 -0.39 -4.29 -13.75
N LEU A 148 0.06 -5.36 -13.07
CA LEU A 148 1.47 -5.59 -12.79
C LEU A 148 2.13 -6.33 -13.97
N ASN A 149 3.23 -5.80 -14.51
CA ASN A 149 4.05 -6.48 -15.52
C ASN A 149 5.23 -7.23 -14.88
N ALA A 150 6.03 -7.95 -15.67
CA ALA A 150 7.18 -8.70 -15.15
C ALA A 150 8.25 -7.80 -14.51
N ASP A 151 8.59 -6.65 -15.12
CA ASP A 151 9.63 -5.75 -14.60
C ASP A 151 9.23 -5.12 -13.27
N ALA A 152 7.98 -4.67 -13.16
CA ALA A 152 7.37 -4.15 -11.94
C ALA A 152 7.27 -5.25 -10.87
N ALA A 153 6.86 -6.46 -11.23
CA ALA A 153 6.84 -7.60 -10.31
C ALA A 153 8.25 -7.92 -9.76
N ARG A 154 9.28 -7.87 -10.63
CA ARG A 154 10.68 -8.04 -10.22
C ARG A 154 11.10 -6.93 -9.26
N ALA A 155 10.78 -5.67 -9.57
CA ALA A 155 11.09 -4.53 -8.70
C ALA A 155 10.45 -4.66 -7.32
N VAL A 156 9.19 -5.09 -7.27
CA VAL A 156 8.45 -5.38 -6.03
C VAL A 156 9.17 -6.45 -5.21
N ILE A 157 9.47 -7.61 -5.80
CA ILE A 157 10.16 -8.70 -5.10
C ILE A 157 11.51 -8.26 -4.53
N LEU A 158 12.33 -7.56 -5.34
CA LEU A 158 13.69 -7.20 -4.95
C LEU A 158 13.75 -6.04 -3.94
N SER A 159 12.74 -5.16 -3.95
CA SER A 159 12.65 -4.03 -3.02
C SER A 159 12.06 -4.43 -1.67
N SER A 160 11.28 -5.51 -1.58
CA SER A 160 10.68 -5.97 -0.33
C SER A 160 11.69 -6.57 0.66
N ARG A 161 11.35 -6.47 1.95
CA ARG A 161 12.11 -7.04 3.08
C ARG A 161 11.13 -7.55 4.15
N PRO A 162 11.52 -8.51 4.99
CA PRO A 162 12.75 -9.32 4.95
C PRO A 162 12.74 -10.36 3.81
N ALA A 163 13.76 -11.24 3.75
CA ALA A 163 13.92 -12.22 2.67
C ALA A 163 12.71 -13.18 2.54
N GLU A 164 12.05 -13.49 3.65
CA GLU A 164 10.83 -14.29 3.70
C GLU A 164 9.67 -13.63 2.92
N THR A 165 9.59 -12.30 2.94
CA THR A 165 8.63 -11.53 2.13
C THR A 165 8.95 -11.67 0.65
N GLN A 166 10.23 -11.62 0.29
CA GLN A 166 10.65 -11.78 -1.11
C GLN A 166 10.33 -13.19 -1.64
N ILE A 167 10.57 -14.23 -0.84
CA ILE A 167 10.17 -15.62 -1.19
C ILE A 167 8.64 -15.71 -1.31
N SER A 168 7.90 -15.12 -0.37
CA SER A 168 6.43 -15.08 -0.42
C SER A 168 5.90 -14.42 -1.69
N LEU A 169 6.50 -13.31 -2.10
CA LEU A 169 6.13 -12.58 -3.32
C LEU A 169 6.54 -13.36 -4.57
N LEU A 170 7.72 -13.98 -4.57
CA LEU A 170 8.14 -14.82 -5.68
C LEU A 170 7.22 -16.05 -5.83
N ASN A 171 6.76 -16.66 -4.73
CA ASN A 171 5.73 -17.71 -4.78
C ASN A 171 4.42 -17.21 -5.41
N LEU A 172 4.02 -15.98 -5.10
CA LEU A 172 2.80 -15.38 -5.64
C LEU A 172 2.95 -15.05 -7.14
N LEU A 173 4.11 -14.59 -7.57
CA LEU A 173 4.32 -13.97 -8.88
C LEU A 173 5.17 -14.81 -9.85
N HIS A 174 5.64 -16.01 -9.45
CA HIS A 174 6.58 -16.78 -10.28
C HIS A 174 6.04 -17.08 -11.70
N GLY A 175 4.71 -17.12 -11.87
CA GLY A 175 4.06 -17.37 -13.16
C GLY A 175 4.32 -16.27 -14.21
N MET A 176 4.75 -15.08 -13.78
CA MET A 176 5.04 -13.94 -14.64
C MET A 176 6.44 -13.99 -15.26
N PHE A 177 7.30 -14.88 -14.77
CA PHE A 177 8.70 -14.96 -15.16
C PHE A 177 8.98 -16.24 -15.91
N ASP A 178 9.84 -16.18 -16.93
CA ASP A 178 10.47 -17.37 -17.49
C ASP A 178 11.55 -17.96 -16.54
N ILE A 179 12.19 -19.05 -16.95
CA ILE A 179 13.18 -19.75 -16.11
C ILE A 179 14.42 -18.89 -15.86
N ASP A 180 14.88 -18.14 -16.85
CA ASP A 180 16.13 -17.37 -16.75
C ASP A 180 15.89 -16.10 -15.93
N GLN A 181 14.75 -15.44 -16.10
CA GLN A 181 14.30 -14.37 -15.22
C GLN A 181 14.20 -14.81 -13.76
N VAL A 182 13.66 -16.01 -13.48
CA VAL A 182 13.66 -16.53 -12.10
C VAL A 182 15.08 -16.70 -11.56
N LYS A 183 16.00 -17.26 -12.34
CA LYS A 183 17.40 -17.43 -11.90
C LYS A 183 18.06 -16.08 -11.60
N ASP A 184 17.81 -15.07 -12.43
CA ASP A 184 18.36 -13.72 -12.24
C ASP A 184 17.80 -13.04 -10.99
N ILE A 185 16.50 -13.25 -10.70
CA ILE A 185 15.89 -12.82 -9.44
C ILE A 185 16.57 -13.50 -8.25
N LEU A 186 16.73 -14.83 -8.28
CA LEU A 186 17.37 -15.60 -7.20
C LEU A 186 18.80 -15.12 -6.93
N GLN A 187 19.58 -14.81 -7.98
CA GLN A 187 20.93 -14.25 -7.86
C GLN A 187 20.98 -12.87 -7.21
N SER A 188 19.89 -12.10 -7.33
CA SER A 188 19.77 -10.75 -6.78
C SER A 188 19.20 -10.71 -5.36
N MET A 189 18.71 -11.84 -4.85
CA MET A 189 18.15 -11.96 -3.50
C MET A 189 19.25 -12.23 -2.45
N PRO A 190 18.97 -12.04 -1.15
CA PRO A 190 19.90 -12.38 -0.08
C PRO A 190 20.23 -13.88 0.00
N SER A 191 21.39 -14.20 0.58
CA SER A 191 21.79 -15.58 0.90
C SER A 191 20.69 -16.30 1.71
N PRO A 192 20.41 -17.59 1.43
CA PRO A 192 21.16 -18.51 0.55
C PRO A 192 20.58 -18.63 -0.88
N LEU A 193 19.71 -17.70 -1.31
CA LEU A 193 19.00 -17.82 -2.58
C LEU A 193 19.91 -17.72 -3.84
N PRO A 194 20.97 -16.89 -3.86
CA PRO A 194 21.93 -16.86 -4.98
C PRO A 194 22.72 -18.16 -5.20
N ASP A 195 22.68 -19.09 -4.24
CA ASP A 195 23.33 -20.38 -4.34
C ASP A 195 22.45 -21.44 -5.02
N ILE A 196 21.20 -21.12 -5.36
CA ILE A 196 20.30 -21.96 -6.15
C ILE A 196 20.67 -21.84 -7.64
N LYS A 197 21.81 -22.45 -8.01
CA LYS A 197 22.35 -22.48 -9.38
C LYS A 197 23.13 -23.78 -9.64
N PRO A 198 23.27 -24.25 -10.90
CA PRO A 198 23.96 -25.50 -11.18
C PRO A 198 25.36 -25.58 -10.55
N GLY A 199 25.64 -26.70 -9.88
CA GLY A 199 26.90 -26.89 -9.15
C GLY A 199 26.78 -27.84 -7.96
N TRP A 200 27.79 -27.80 -7.09
CA TRP A 200 27.90 -28.68 -5.92
C TRP A 200 27.27 -28.08 -4.64
N GLY A 201 26.75 -26.86 -4.72
CA GLY A 201 26.10 -26.19 -3.62
C GLY A 201 24.86 -26.94 -3.13
N THR A 202 24.62 -26.89 -1.82
CA THR A 202 23.41 -27.47 -1.21
C THR A 202 22.76 -26.43 -0.30
N PRO A 203 22.12 -25.39 -0.88
CA PRO A 203 21.49 -24.34 -0.10
C PRO A 203 20.38 -24.92 0.78
N ARG A 204 20.18 -24.27 1.93
CA ARG A 204 19.24 -24.70 2.97
C ARG A 204 18.31 -23.56 3.34
N LEU A 205 17.04 -23.86 3.52
CA LEU A 205 16.03 -22.91 4.00
C LEU A 205 15.39 -23.44 5.28
N ALA A 206 14.81 -22.55 6.10
CA ALA A 206 13.97 -22.97 7.21
C ALA A 206 12.76 -23.78 6.69
N ASP A 207 12.31 -24.79 7.45
CA ASP A 207 11.12 -25.58 7.10
C ASP A 207 9.85 -24.80 7.51
N THR A 208 9.41 -23.94 6.59
CA THR A 208 8.19 -23.14 6.72
C THR A 208 7.26 -23.44 5.54
N PRO A 209 5.93 -23.27 5.68
CA PRO A 209 5.00 -23.46 4.56
C PRO A 209 5.40 -22.65 3.31
N VAL A 210 5.83 -21.39 3.50
CA VAL A 210 6.32 -20.51 2.42
C VAL A 210 7.50 -21.11 1.68
N ASN A 211 8.48 -21.64 2.41
CA ASN A 211 9.68 -22.21 1.79
C ASN A 211 9.38 -23.57 1.14
N VAL A 212 8.43 -24.34 1.67
CA VAL A 212 7.95 -25.59 1.06
C VAL A 212 7.28 -25.32 -0.28
N ASP A 213 6.39 -24.33 -0.34
CA ASP A 213 5.74 -23.92 -1.59
C ASP A 213 6.79 -23.49 -2.62
N PHE A 214 7.77 -22.71 -2.15
CA PHE A 214 8.86 -22.20 -2.96
C PHE A 214 9.66 -23.32 -3.63
N VAL A 215 10.22 -24.25 -2.86
CA VAL A 215 11.01 -25.35 -3.44
C VAL A 215 10.16 -26.32 -4.27
N THR A 216 8.86 -26.41 -3.98
CA THR A 216 7.92 -27.25 -4.72
C THR A 216 7.75 -26.76 -6.15
N TRP A 217 7.47 -25.46 -6.35
CA TRP A 217 7.33 -24.93 -7.71
C TRP A 217 8.67 -24.80 -8.43
N LEU A 218 9.77 -24.51 -7.73
CA LEU A 218 11.12 -24.54 -8.33
C LEU A 218 11.43 -25.91 -8.94
N LYS A 219 11.12 -27.00 -8.22
CA LYS A 219 11.27 -28.36 -8.73
C LYS A 219 10.35 -28.61 -9.92
N LYS A 220 9.07 -28.23 -9.82
CA LYS A 220 8.09 -28.40 -10.90
C LYS A 220 8.53 -27.71 -12.20
N ARG A 221 9.20 -26.57 -12.09
CA ARG A 221 9.74 -25.80 -13.21
C ARG A 221 11.15 -26.19 -13.64
N SER A 222 11.70 -27.29 -13.09
CA SER A 222 13.06 -27.78 -13.39
C SER A 222 14.16 -26.74 -13.14
N ILE A 223 13.98 -25.87 -12.14
CA ILE A 223 15.01 -24.91 -11.69
C ILE A 223 15.96 -25.58 -10.69
N ILE A 224 15.42 -26.51 -9.90
CA ILE A 224 16.19 -27.40 -9.00
C ILE A 224 15.93 -28.85 -9.37
N SER A 225 16.84 -29.75 -9.02
CA SER A 225 16.69 -31.19 -9.27
C SER A 225 15.69 -31.83 -8.31
N SER A 226 15.83 -31.57 -7.02
CA SER A 226 14.92 -32.08 -5.98
C SER A 226 15.11 -31.30 -4.69
N TRP A 227 14.28 -31.59 -3.69
CA TRP A 227 14.44 -31.08 -2.34
C TRP A 227 13.99 -32.15 -1.33
N SER A 228 14.47 -32.03 -0.11
CA SER A 228 14.08 -32.91 1.00
C SER A 228 14.02 -32.12 2.31
N ARG A 229 13.15 -32.54 3.24
CA ARG A 229 13.26 -32.08 4.63
C ARG A 229 14.39 -32.85 5.31
N GLY A 230 15.26 -32.15 6.02
CA GLY A 230 16.28 -32.80 6.84
C GLY A 230 15.61 -33.63 7.95
N THR A 231 16.05 -34.86 8.12
CA THR A 231 15.42 -35.85 9.02
C THR A 231 16.30 -36.19 10.24
N GLY A 232 17.43 -35.51 10.42
CA GLY A 232 18.42 -35.78 11.47
C GLY A 232 18.48 -34.72 12.58
N PHE A 233 19.05 -35.10 13.73
CA PHE A 233 19.24 -34.26 14.92
C PHE A 233 20.05 -32.96 14.69
N PHE A 234 20.81 -32.87 13.60
CA PHE A 234 21.59 -31.68 13.21
C PHE A 234 21.23 -31.19 11.80
N ASP A 235 20.25 -31.81 11.15
CA ASP A 235 19.86 -31.53 9.78
C ASP A 235 18.48 -30.89 9.78
N HIS A 236 18.41 -29.64 10.24
CA HIS A 236 17.16 -28.88 10.29
C HIS A 236 16.97 -28.06 9.02
N GLY A 237 15.76 -28.09 8.47
CA GLY A 237 15.36 -27.28 7.31
C GLY A 237 15.20 -28.05 6.01
N ILE A 238 14.89 -27.30 4.96
CA ILE A 238 14.70 -27.77 3.60
C ILE A 238 16.06 -27.76 2.91
N ARG A 239 16.52 -28.94 2.49
CA ARG A 239 17.71 -29.14 1.67
C ARG A 239 17.33 -29.07 0.20
N ILE A 240 18.00 -28.22 -0.57
CA ILE A 240 17.79 -28.07 -2.01
C ILE A 240 18.91 -28.79 -2.76
N ASN A 241 18.56 -29.68 -3.70
CA ASN A 241 19.49 -30.38 -4.56
C ASN A 241 19.47 -29.77 -5.97
N LEU A 242 20.65 -29.42 -6.48
CA LEU A 242 20.83 -28.68 -7.73
C LEU A 242 21.24 -29.63 -8.86
N PHE A 243 21.01 -29.22 -10.10
CA PHE A 243 21.55 -29.93 -11.26
C PHE A 243 23.08 -29.81 -11.28
N ARG A 244 23.74 -30.89 -11.69
CA ARG A 244 25.19 -30.89 -11.93
C ARG A 244 25.48 -30.18 -13.26
N LYS A 245 26.67 -29.58 -13.36
CA LYS A 245 27.21 -29.14 -14.65
C LYS A 245 27.57 -30.35 -15.52
#